data_AF-A0A848DNT1-F1
#
_entry.id   AF-A0A848DNT1-F1
#
_cell.length_a   1.000
_cell.length_b   1.000
_cell.length_c   1.000
_cell.angle_alpha   90.00
_cell.angle_beta   90.00
_cell.angle_gamma   90.00
#
_symmetry.space_group_name_H-M   'P 1'
#
loop_
_entity.id
_entity.type
_entity.pdbx_description
1 polymer ?
#
loop_
_entity_poly.entity_id
_entity_poly.type
_entity_poly.pdbx_seq_one_letter_code
_entity_poly.pdbx_strand_id
1 'polypeptide(L)'
;MKVTFFPRETGGSVAVIDRDDGVRLRLWSYDRKSTVPHDLAHLVTERAFGLRHGLWGSIADGAMFDSMDVVSGRLRHDSHRRSASLRKANRRELGLSELLTGVVHQGLRQNEATLARALNQTWGALREGPCPYTSTQAHAAVAELAALADRWTATSPVQGLTLSWTHRRRAGPDRHRVRPP
;
A
#
# COMPACT_ATOMS: atom_id res chain seq x y z
N MET A 1 -1.48 -12.04 -1.30
CA MET A 1 -2.11 -11.50 -0.07
C MET A 1 -3.46 -10.86 -0.38
N LYS A 2 -4.49 -11.13 0.42
CA LYS A 2 -5.80 -10.44 0.34
C LYS A 2 -5.98 -9.51 1.55
N VAL A 3 -6.64 -8.38 1.34
CA VAL A 3 -6.90 -7.38 2.37
C VAL A 3 -8.38 -6.99 2.33
N THR A 4 -9.06 -7.10 3.45
CA THR A 4 -10.46 -6.66 3.60
C THR A 4 -10.54 -5.52 4.59
N PHE A 5 -10.98 -4.36 4.13
CA PHE A 5 -11.18 -3.17 4.94
C PHE A 5 -12.61 -3.15 5.50
N PHE A 6 -12.78 -2.92 6.78
CA PHE A 6 -14.09 -2.79 7.42
C PHE A 6 -14.21 -1.41 8.08
N PRO A 7 -15.28 -0.65 7.81
CA PRO A 7 -15.54 0.59 8.54
C PRO A 7 -15.85 0.25 10.00
N ARG A 8 -15.44 1.14 10.91
CA ARG A 8 -15.72 0.99 12.34
C ARG A 8 -16.81 1.95 12.78
N GLU A 9 -17.72 1.45 13.62
CA GLU A 9 -18.80 2.27 14.21
C GLU A 9 -18.26 3.46 15.01
N THR A 10 -17.11 3.28 15.69
CA THR A 10 -16.42 4.32 16.46
C THR A 10 -15.60 5.30 15.61
N GLY A 11 -15.71 5.22 14.28
CA GLY A 11 -14.85 5.91 13.33
C GLY A 11 -13.51 5.18 13.08
N GLY A 12 -12.91 5.48 11.93
CA GLY A 12 -11.73 4.79 11.40
C GLY A 12 -12.09 3.49 10.67
N SER A 13 -11.07 2.67 10.41
CA SER A 13 -11.22 1.38 9.74
C SER A 13 -10.35 0.31 10.41
N VAL A 14 -10.64 -0.94 10.05
CA VAL A 14 -9.77 -2.08 10.33
C VAL A 14 -9.52 -2.83 9.05
N ALA A 15 -8.27 -3.16 8.76
CA ALA A 15 -7.91 -4.04 7.66
C ALA A 15 -7.61 -5.45 8.20
N VAL A 16 -8.35 -6.44 7.71
CA VAL A 16 -8.05 -7.86 7.93
C VAL A 16 -7.24 -8.36 6.75
N ILE A 17 -6.12 -9.02 7.05
CA ILE A 17 -5.09 -9.34 6.07
C ILE A 17 -4.89 -10.85 6.07
N ASP A 18 -5.17 -11.49 4.94
CA ASP A 18 -4.86 -12.89 4.67
C ASP A 18 -3.53 -12.96 3.91
N ARG A 19 -2.46 -13.27 4.63
CA ARG A 19 -1.11 -13.40 4.06
C ARG A 19 -0.90 -14.76 3.43
N ASP A 20 -0.02 -14.80 2.44
CA ASP A 20 0.26 -16.01 1.66
C ASP A 20 1.00 -17.09 2.46
N ASP A 21 1.54 -16.74 3.64
CA ASP A 21 2.15 -17.69 4.59
C ASP A 21 1.15 -18.28 5.61
N GLY A 22 -0.15 -18.04 5.42
CA GLY A 22 -1.22 -18.59 6.27
C GLY A 22 -1.46 -17.82 7.56
N VAL A 23 -0.79 -16.69 7.78
CA VAL A 23 -1.03 -15.81 8.92
C VAL A 23 -2.16 -14.84 8.59
N ARG A 24 -3.14 -14.73 9.49
CA ARG A 24 -4.18 -13.71 9.44
C ARG A 24 -3.87 -12.59 10.42
N LEU A 25 -3.80 -11.36 9.91
CA LEU A 25 -3.48 -10.18 10.69
C LEU A 25 -4.66 -9.21 10.71
N ARG A 26 -4.65 -8.33 11.71
CA ARG A 26 -5.51 -7.17 11.80
C ARG A 26 -4.63 -5.93 11.87
N LEU A 27 -4.95 -4.91 11.09
CA LEU A 27 -4.33 -3.58 11.13
C LEU A 27 -5.39 -2.56 11.52
N TRP A 28 -5.14 -1.81 12.59
CA TRP A 28 -6.01 -0.74 13.04
C TRP A 28 -5.63 0.58 12.39
N SER A 29 -6.61 1.25 11.78
CA SER A 29 -6.47 2.58 11.20
C SER A 29 -7.40 3.55 11.92
N TYR A 30 -6.82 4.59 12.52
CA TYR A 30 -7.53 5.55 13.34
C TYR A 30 -7.89 6.85 12.60
N ASP A 31 -7.67 6.91 11.28
CA ASP A 31 -7.97 8.12 10.53
C ASP A 31 -9.48 8.36 10.45
N ARG A 32 -9.92 9.47 11.03
CA ARG A 32 -11.33 9.91 11.07
C ARG A 32 -11.60 11.06 10.10
N LYS A 33 -10.57 11.65 9.49
CA LYS A 33 -10.67 12.91 8.74
C LYS A 33 -10.67 12.69 7.23
N SER A 34 -10.25 11.52 6.77
CA SER A 34 -10.25 11.16 5.37
C SER A 34 -11.57 10.51 4.95
N THR A 35 -11.99 10.76 3.71
CA THR A 35 -13.11 10.06 3.06
C THR A 35 -12.77 8.60 2.74
N VAL A 36 -11.48 8.24 2.76
CA VAL A 36 -10.96 6.90 2.49
C VAL A 36 -9.92 6.53 3.54
N PRO A 37 -9.87 5.28 4.03
CA PRO A 37 -8.83 4.86 4.95
C PRO A 37 -7.41 5.11 4.42
N HIS A 38 -6.52 5.64 5.27
CA HIS A 38 -5.13 5.92 4.91
C HIS A 38 -4.37 4.68 4.42
N ASP A 39 -4.58 3.55 5.07
CA ASP A 39 -4.03 2.25 4.70
C ASP A 39 -4.57 1.75 3.34
N LEU A 40 -5.84 2.02 3.01
CA LEU A 40 -6.36 1.77 1.66
C LEU A 40 -5.66 2.67 0.63
N ALA A 41 -5.41 3.95 0.94
CA ALA A 41 -4.66 4.85 0.06
C ALA A 41 -3.21 4.38 -0.16
N HIS A 42 -2.56 3.78 0.83
CA HIS A 42 -1.27 3.09 0.64
C HIS A 42 -1.39 1.93 -0.36
N LEU A 43 -2.48 1.16 -0.32
CA LEU A 43 -2.65 0.01 -1.21
C LEU A 43 -2.68 0.43 -2.68
N VAL A 44 -3.43 1.50 -2.97
CA VAL A 44 -3.52 2.09 -4.32
C VAL A 44 -2.19 2.69 -4.73
N THR A 45 -1.59 3.50 -3.86
CA THR A 45 -0.31 4.18 -4.12
C THR A 45 0.80 3.18 -4.44
N GLU A 46 0.98 2.16 -3.60
CA GLU A 46 2.03 1.17 -3.82
C GLU A 46 1.83 0.42 -5.14
N ARG A 47 0.59 0.08 -5.50
CA ARG A 47 0.28 -0.58 -6.78
C ARG A 47 0.55 0.32 -7.97
N ALA A 48 0.11 1.57 -7.92
CA ALA A 48 0.22 2.51 -9.03
C ALA A 48 1.67 2.92 -9.34
N PHE A 49 2.48 3.06 -8.29
CA PHE A 49 3.90 3.43 -8.41
C PHE A 49 4.85 2.23 -8.41
N GLY A 50 4.33 1.00 -8.27
CA GLY A 50 5.14 -0.22 -8.29
C GLY A 50 6.06 -0.35 -7.07
N LEU A 51 5.67 0.22 -5.93
CA LEU A 51 6.40 0.09 -4.68
C LEU A 51 6.25 -1.33 -4.15
N ARG A 52 7.38 -1.94 -3.84
CA ARG A 52 7.51 -3.32 -3.35
C ARG A 52 7.65 -3.39 -1.85
N HIS A 53 8.16 -2.33 -1.26
CA HIS A 53 8.60 -2.29 0.13
C HIS A 53 7.96 -1.10 0.89
N GLY A 54 6.78 -0.66 0.42
CA GLY A 54 5.88 0.21 1.19
C GLY A 54 5.24 -0.52 2.37
N LEU A 55 4.11 0.00 2.88
CA LEU A 55 3.36 -0.61 3.98
C LEU A 55 2.92 -2.03 3.63
N TRP A 56 2.20 -2.22 2.53
CA TRP A 56 1.61 -3.50 2.15
C TRP A 56 2.65 -4.50 1.69
N GLY A 57 3.65 -4.03 0.94
CA GLY A 57 4.79 -4.85 0.56
C GLY A 57 5.58 -5.37 1.77
N SER A 58 5.81 -4.50 2.75
CA SER A 58 6.48 -4.91 4.00
C SER A 58 5.64 -5.90 4.80
N ILE A 59 4.32 -5.69 4.91
CA ILE A 59 3.41 -6.64 5.59
C ILE A 59 3.44 -8.01 4.89
N ALA A 60 3.39 -8.03 3.56
CA ALA A 60 3.44 -9.28 2.80
C ALA A 60 4.74 -10.07 3.07
N ASP A 61 5.88 -9.39 3.17
CA ASP A 61 7.19 -9.99 3.47
C ASP A 61 7.37 -10.43 4.94
N GLY A 62 6.46 -9.98 5.82
CA GLY A 62 6.37 -10.36 7.23
C GLY A 62 6.78 -9.28 8.22
N ALA A 63 6.78 -8.01 7.82
CA ALA A 63 6.84 -6.92 8.77
C ALA A 63 5.53 -6.84 9.58
N MET A 64 5.69 -6.58 10.87
CA MET A 64 4.61 -6.22 11.79
C MET A 64 4.78 -4.77 12.18
N PHE A 65 3.69 -4.03 12.31
CA PHE A 65 3.66 -2.66 12.82
C PHE A 65 2.90 -2.62 14.15
N ASP A 66 3.10 -1.56 14.92
CA ASP A 66 2.61 -1.50 16.30
C ASP A 66 1.07 -1.46 16.39
N SER A 67 0.40 -1.05 15.31
CA SER A 67 -1.06 -1.08 15.18
C SER A 67 -1.61 -2.42 14.67
N MET A 68 -0.82 -3.50 14.73
CA MET A 68 -1.20 -4.81 14.19
C MET A 68 -1.29 -5.90 15.24
N ASP A 69 -2.33 -6.73 15.08
CA ASP A 69 -2.54 -7.94 15.87
C ASP A 69 -2.54 -9.19 15.00
N VAL A 70 -2.12 -10.33 15.57
CA VAL A 70 -2.33 -11.65 14.95
C VAL A 70 -3.73 -12.14 15.33
N VAL A 71 -4.54 -12.41 14.32
CA VAL A 71 -5.90 -12.95 14.50
C VAL A 71 -5.87 -14.48 14.52
N SER A 72 -5.11 -15.08 13.60
CA SER A 72 -4.91 -16.53 13.54
C SER A 72 -3.65 -16.89 12.76
N GLY A 73 -3.26 -18.17 12.84
CA GLY A 73 -2.01 -18.66 12.28
C GLY A 73 -0.84 -18.50 13.26
N ARG A 74 0.32 -19.08 12.88
CA ARG A 74 1.51 -19.09 13.75
C ARG A 74 2.61 -18.26 13.12
N LEU A 75 3.03 -17.21 13.82
CA LEU A 75 4.25 -16.50 13.48
C LEU A 75 5.47 -17.41 13.68
N ARG A 76 6.49 -17.20 12.85
CA ARG A 76 7.80 -17.82 13.04
C ARG A 76 8.38 -17.44 14.41
N HIS A 77 9.21 -18.32 14.97
CA HIS A 77 9.92 -18.07 16.24
C HIS A 77 10.78 -16.79 16.19
N ASP A 78 11.34 -16.45 15.04
CA ASP A 78 12.19 -15.28 14.82
C ASP A 78 11.44 -14.03 14.31
N SER A 79 10.10 -14.03 14.35
CA SER A 79 9.25 -13.01 13.72
C SER A 79 9.57 -11.58 14.14
N HIS A 80 9.84 -11.32 15.42
CA HIS A 80 10.20 -9.97 15.90
C HIS A 80 11.53 -9.47 15.29
N ARG A 81 12.57 -10.32 15.28
CA ARG A 81 13.88 -9.97 14.69
C ARG A 81 13.77 -9.77 13.19
N ARG A 82 13.02 -10.63 12.51
CA ARG A 82 12.75 -10.52 11.07
C ARG A 82 11.97 -9.25 10.74
N SER A 83 10.90 -8.97 11.47
CA SER A 83 10.09 -7.75 11.30
C SER A 83 10.94 -6.49 11.47
N ALA A 84 11.74 -6.41 12.53
CA ALA A 84 12.65 -5.27 12.75
C ALA A 84 13.66 -5.11 11.60
N SER A 85 14.21 -6.22 11.09
CA SER A 85 15.14 -6.22 9.96
C SER A 85 14.46 -5.75 8.67
N LEU A 86 13.24 -6.21 8.38
CA LEU A 86 12.44 -5.77 7.23
C LEU A 86 12.12 -4.28 7.32
N ARG A 87 11.61 -3.78 8.45
CA ARG A 87 11.32 -2.35 8.63
C ARG A 87 12.58 -1.49 8.47
N LYS A 88 13.74 -1.97 8.94
CA LYS A 88 15.01 -1.27 8.76
C LYS A 88 15.44 -1.25 7.29
N ALA A 89 15.38 -2.39 6.60
CA ALA A 89 15.74 -2.50 5.19
C ALA A 89 14.81 -1.65 4.29
N ASN A 90 13.52 -1.66 4.60
CA ASN A 90 12.47 -1.03 3.81
C ASN A 90 12.25 0.44 4.16
N ARG A 91 12.94 0.99 5.17
CA ARG A 91 12.71 2.35 5.72
C ARG A 91 12.61 3.44 4.67
N ARG A 92 13.48 3.38 3.65
CA ARG A 92 13.51 4.39 2.57
C ARG A 92 12.24 4.34 1.71
N GLU A 93 11.76 3.14 1.39
CA GLU A 93 10.59 2.97 0.54
C GLU A 93 9.28 3.11 1.33
N LEU A 94 9.29 2.78 2.62
CA LEU A 94 8.21 3.13 3.56
C LEU A 94 8.00 4.65 3.62
N GLY A 95 9.07 5.43 3.76
CA GLY A 95 8.98 6.89 3.76
C GLY A 95 8.53 7.47 2.42
N LEU A 96 9.01 6.92 1.30
CA LEU A 96 8.54 7.30 -0.03
C LEU A 96 7.05 6.96 -0.23
N SER A 97 6.62 5.78 0.23
CA SER A 97 5.22 5.35 0.17
C SER A 97 4.32 6.30 0.94
N GLU A 98 4.67 6.68 2.17
CA GLU A 98 3.92 7.66 2.96
C GLU A 98 3.72 8.98 2.21
N LEU A 99 4.79 9.52 1.64
CA LEU A 99 4.73 10.80 0.95
C LEU A 99 3.93 10.73 -0.36
N LEU A 100 4.11 9.67 -1.15
CA LEU A 100 3.32 9.45 -2.36
C LEU A 100 1.84 9.20 -2.03
N THR A 101 1.54 8.51 -0.93
CA THR A 101 0.17 8.33 -0.43
C THR A 101 -0.44 9.69 -0.10
N GLY A 102 0.33 10.58 0.54
CA GLY A 102 -0.08 11.97 0.77
C GLY A 102 -0.44 12.71 -0.53
N VAL A 103 0.38 12.58 -1.57
CA VAL A 103 0.13 13.18 -2.89
C VAL A 103 -1.16 12.63 -3.51
N VAL A 104 -1.35 11.31 -3.54
CA VAL A 104 -2.55 10.67 -4.10
C VAL A 104 -3.81 11.07 -3.31
N HIS A 105 -3.72 11.09 -1.98
CA HIS A 105 -4.84 11.44 -1.12
C HIS A 105 -5.25 12.92 -1.24
N GLN A 106 -4.28 13.82 -1.39
CA GLN A 106 -4.55 15.23 -1.68
C GLN A 106 -5.09 15.43 -3.11
N GLY A 107 -4.66 14.59 -4.04
CA GLY A 107 -5.10 14.56 -5.43
C GLY A 107 -6.62 14.47 -5.60
N LEU A 108 -7.33 13.83 -4.67
CA LEU A 108 -8.80 13.78 -4.65
C LEU A 108 -9.47 15.17 -4.65
N ARG A 109 -8.76 16.22 -4.25
CA ARG A 109 -9.27 17.61 -4.16
C ARG A 109 -8.52 18.58 -5.07
N GLN A 110 -7.62 18.10 -5.92
CA GLN A 110 -6.71 18.93 -6.72
C GLN A 110 -6.92 18.73 -8.21
N ASN A 111 -6.55 19.75 -9.00
CA ASN A 111 -6.49 19.61 -10.45
C ASN A 111 -5.18 18.93 -10.90
N GLU A 112 -5.14 18.50 -12.16
CA GLU A 112 -4.03 17.75 -12.75
C GLU A 112 -2.67 18.45 -12.62
N ALA A 113 -2.63 19.77 -12.91
CA ALA A 113 -1.40 20.55 -12.84
C ALA A 113 -0.84 20.62 -11.40
N THR A 114 -1.73 20.73 -10.41
CA THR A 114 -1.34 20.76 -8.99
C THR A 114 -0.83 19.40 -8.54
N LEU A 115 -1.47 18.31 -8.95
CA LEU A 115 -1.02 16.95 -8.65
C LEU A 115 0.36 16.66 -9.24
N ALA A 116 0.58 17.00 -10.51
CA ALA A 116 1.87 16.81 -11.18
C ALA A 116 2.99 17.60 -10.49
N ARG A 117 2.71 18.83 -10.05
CA ARG A 117 3.65 19.63 -9.27
C ARG A 117 3.95 19.01 -7.90
N ALA A 118 2.91 18.57 -7.18
CA ALA A 118 3.07 17.94 -5.87
C ALA A 118 3.93 16.67 -5.96
N LEU A 119 3.70 15.82 -6.95
CA LEU A 119 4.52 14.62 -7.19
C LEU A 119 6.01 14.96 -7.36
N ASN A 120 6.33 15.94 -8.22
CA ASN A 120 7.71 16.36 -8.48
C ASN A 120 8.37 16.99 -7.25
N GLN A 121 7.64 17.83 -6.50
CA GLN A 121 8.13 18.45 -5.26
C GLN A 121 8.43 17.41 -4.18
N THR A 122 7.51 16.47 -3.98
CA THR A 122 7.67 15.36 -3.03
C THR A 122 8.88 14.49 -3.39
N TRP A 123 9.11 14.21 -4.68
CA TRP A 123 10.30 13.48 -5.12
C TRP A 123 11.59 14.27 -4.86
N GLY A 124 11.63 15.55 -5.28
CA GLY A 124 12.81 16.40 -5.13
C GLY A 124 13.22 16.65 -3.67
N ALA A 125 12.27 16.58 -2.73
CA ALA A 125 12.56 16.65 -1.30
C ALA A 125 13.26 15.39 -0.75
N LEU A 126 13.16 14.25 -1.45
CA LEU A 126 13.69 12.96 -1.00
C LEU A 126 14.93 12.50 -1.76
N ARG A 127 15.03 12.84 -3.06
CA ARG A 127 15.97 12.24 -3.99
C ARG A 127 16.50 13.28 -4.97
N GLU A 128 17.77 13.14 -5.31
CA GLU A 128 18.36 13.83 -6.44
C GLU A 128 17.92 13.19 -7.76
N GLY A 129 17.81 14.01 -8.81
CA GLY A 129 17.45 13.58 -10.15
C GLY A 129 15.94 13.64 -10.45
N PRO A 130 15.56 13.38 -11.71
CA PRO A 130 14.18 13.50 -12.16
C PRO A 130 13.28 12.48 -11.47
N CYS A 131 12.02 12.86 -11.23
CA CYS A 131 11.01 11.94 -10.71
C CYS A 131 10.80 10.80 -11.71
N PRO A 132 10.94 9.52 -11.30
CA PRO A 132 10.73 8.39 -12.19
C PRO A 132 9.25 8.09 -12.41
N TYR A 133 8.35 8.74 -11.67
CA TYR A 133 6.91 8.53 -11.74
C TYR A 133 6.25 9.58 -12.61
N THR A 134 5.30 9.17 -13.44
CA THR A 134 4.62 10.07 -14.36
C THR A 134 3.38 10.69 -13.74
N SER A 135 2.96 11.85 -14.25
CA SER A 135 1.67 12.45 -13.91
C SER A 135 0.51 11.51 -14.27
N THR A 136 0.62 10.74 -15.35
CA THR A 136 -0.36 9.71 -15.73
C THR A 136 -0.52 8.64 -14.65
N GLN A 137 0.59 8.17 -14.04
CA GLN A 137 0.51 7.24 -12.90
C GLN A 137 -0.20 7.87 -11.70
N ALA A 138 0.10 9.13 -11.40
CA ALA A 138 -0.56 9.85 -10.32
C ALA A 138 -2.06 10.02 -10.58
N HIS A 139 -2.47 10.41 -11.79
CA HIS A 139 -3.89 10.52 -12.15
C HIS A 139 -4.61 9.18 -12.07
N ALA A 140 -3.98 8.09 -12.56
CA ALA A 140 -4.55 6.76 -12.45
C ALA A 140 -4.73 6.33 -10.98
N ALA A 141 -3.75 6.63 -10.12
CA ALA A 141 -3.84 6.36 -8.69
C ALA A 141 -4.98 7.15 -8.02
N VAL A 142 -5.12 8.45 -8.35
CA VAL A 142 -6.19 9.30 -7.81
C VAL A 142 -7.56 8.81 -8.29
N ALA A 143 -7.70 8.45 -9.56
CA ALA A 143 -8.94 7.91 -10.10
C ALA A 143 -9.31 6.56 -9.47
N GLU A 144 -8.35 5.65 -9.27
CA GLU A 144 -8.60 4.38 -8.56
C GLU A 144 -9.00 4.65 -7.09
N LEU A 145 -8.34 5.60 -6.42
CA LEU A 145 -8.68 5.96 -5.04
C LEU A 145 -10.07 6.59 -4.95
N ALA A 146 -10.46 7.46 -5.90
CA ALA A 146 -11.79 8.05 -5.96
C ALA A 146 -12.88 6.98 -6.13
N ALA A 147 -12.70 6.05 -7.08
CA ALA A 147 -13.64 4.94 -7.27
C ALA A 147 -13.73 4.03 -6.02
N LEU A 148 -12.62 3.84 -5.31
CA LEU A 148 -12.63 3.11 -4.04
C LEU A 148 -13.26 3.92 -2.90
N ALA A 149 -13.21 5.25 -2.93
CA ALA A 149 -13.90 6.12 -1.98
C ALA A 149 -15.41 5.95 -2.07
N ASP A 150 -15.95 5.91 -3.29
CA ASP A 150 -17.38 5.70 -3.52
C ASP A 150 -17.81 4.31 -3.01
N ARG A 151 -17.02 3.28 -3.33
CA ARG A 151 -17.26 1.91 -2.84
C ARG A 151 -17.15 1.82 -1.33
N TRP A 152 -16.16 2.49 -0.74
CA TRP A 152 -15.96 2.53 0.71
C TRP A 152 -17.15 3.16 1.41
N THR A 153 -17.66 4.27 0.89
CA THR A 153 -18.84 4.97 1.43
C THR A 153 -20.08 4.08 1.40
N ALA A 154 -20.21 3.23 0.38
CA ALA A 154 -21.30 2.25 0.27
C ALA A 154 -21.06 0.94 1.07
N THR A 155 -19.89 0.76 1.69
CA THR A 155 -19.51 -0.50 2.36
C THR A 155 -20.12 -0.61 3.75
N SER A 156 -20.77 -1.74 4.04
CA SER A 156 -21.24 -2.08 5.39
C SER A 156 -20.10 -2.58 6.30
N PRO A 157 -20.14 -2.30 7.61
CA PRO A 157 -19.22 -2.88 8.60
C PRO A 157 -19.14 -4.41 8.61
N VAL A 158 -20.15 -5.11 8.09
CA VAL A 158 -20.20 -6.59 8.06
C VAL A 158 -19.55 -7.17 6.80
N GLN A 159 -19.76 -6.54 5.64
CA GLN A 159 -19.27 -7.07 4.35
C GLN A 159 -17.80 -6.70 4.11
N GLY A 160 -17.42 -5.47 4.45
CA GLY A 160 -16.09 -4.95 4.16
C GLY A 160 -15.79 -4.82 2.66
N LEU A 161 -14.70 -4.12 2.36
CA LEU A 161 -14.18 -3.90 1.02
C LEU A 161 -12.93 -4.76 0.82
N THR A 162 -13.03 -5.82 0.02
CA THR A 162 -11.90 -6.73 -0.23
C THR A 162 -11.12 -6.33 -1.48
N LEU A 163 -9.81 -6.22 -1.33
CA LEU A 163 -8.83 -5.94 -2.39
C LEU A 163 -7.70 -6.98 -2.34
N SER A 164 -7.08 -7.22 -3.49
CA SER A 164 -5.89 -8.05 -3.57
C SER A 164 -4.65 -7.18 -3.61
N TRP A 165 -3.65 -7.54 -2.81
CA TRP A 165 -2.30 -7.05 -2.98
C TRP A 165 -1.49 -8.09 -3.73
N THR A 166 -1.05 -7.71 -4.93
CA THR A 166 -0.15 -8.51 -5.74
C THR A 166 0.95 -7.61 -6.24
N HIS A 167 2.20 -8.04 -6.07
CA HIS A 167 3.30 -7.42 -6.77
C HIS A 167 3.42 -8.07 -8.16
N ARG A 168 3.35 -7.29 -9.24
CA ARG A 168 3.76 -7.78 -10.57
C ARG A 168 5.22 -8.19 -10.48
N ARG A 169 5.54 -9.49 -10.45
CA ARG A 169 6.91 -9.94 -10.69
C ARG A 169 7.35 -9.28 -12.00
N ARG A 170 8.40 -8.46 -11.99
CA ARG A 170 9.10 -8.14 -13.25
C ARG A 170 9.37 -9.47 -13.93
N ALA A 171 8.97 -9.61 -15.20
CA ALA A 171 9.44 -10.71 -16.01
C ALA A 171 10.97 -10.71 -15.88
N GLY A 172 11.53 -11.77 -15.30
CA GLY A 172 12.96 -11.99 -15.41
C GLY A 172 13.29 -12.12 -16.91
N PRO A 173 14.52 -11.80 -17.33
CA PRO A 173 14.91 -12.01 -18.71
C PRO A 173 14.56 -13.45 -19.10
N ASP A 174 13.79 -13.58 -20.18
CA ASP A 174 13.44 -14.86 -20.77
C ASP A 174 14.75 -15.61 -20.96
N ARG A 175 14.95 -16.69 -20.21
CA ARG A 175 16.12 -17.55 -20.40
C ARG A 175 15.83 -18.26 -21.70
N HIS A 176 16.23 -17.63 -22.80
CA HIS A 176 16.23 -18.21 -24.12
C HIS A 176 16.79 -19.63 -24.00
N ARG A 177 15.88 -20.57 -24.25
CA ARG A 177 16.11 -21.99 -24.32
C ARG A 177 17.13 -22.22 -25.44
N VAL A 178 18.41 -22.28 -25.08
CA VAL A 178 19.46 -22.82 -25.95
C VAL A 178 19.06 -24.25 -26.26
N ARG A 179 18.71 -24.52 -27.52
CA ARG A 179 18.63 -25.89 -28.04
C ARG A 179 20.06 -26.41 -28.21
N PRO A 180 20.41 -27.59 -27.69
CA PRO A 180 21.67 -28.23 -28.05
C PRO A 180 21.58 -28.82 -29.47
N PRO A 181 22.75 -29.08 -30.11
CA PRO A 181 22.85 -29.55 -31.49
C PRO A 181 22.21 -30.92 -31.72
#